data_AF-A0ABD4KRN0-F1
#
_entry.id   AF-A0ABD4KRN0-F1
#
_cell.length_a   1.000
_cell.length_b   1.000
_cell.length_c   1.000
_cell.angle_alpha   90.00
_cell.angle_beta   90.00
_cell.angle_gamma   90.00
#
_symmetry.space_group_name_H-M   'P 1'
#
loop_
_entity.id
_entity.type
_entity.pdbx_description
1 polymer ?
#
loop_
_entity_poly.entity_id
_entity_poly.type
_entity_poly.pdbx_seq_one_letter_code
_entity_poly.pdbx_strand_id
1 'polypeptide(L)'
;GFMGRIRSAKELYLNAEYIRKIFSSESDQKRLSELYHKIKTIYCNSYTKYVHDGIANSGLLLADVHENIIKEDKDFLYILIPFMSAIHKQGMIHQLANIEGENVWWCKEANLKKGISCE
;
A
#
# COMPACT_ATOMS: atom_id res chain seq x y z
N GLY A 1 5.09 -26.27 6.71
CA GLY A 1 4.88 -25.35 7.84
C GLY A 1 4.90 -23.92 7.32
N PHE A 2 3.73 -23.33 7.12
CA PHE A 2 3.58 -21.91 6.79
C PHE A 2 2.53 -21.35 7.75
N MET A 3 2.90 -21.26 9.03
CA MET A 3 2.15 -20.49 10.01
C MET A 3 2.25 -19.05 9.53
N GLY A 4 1.12 -18.48 9.08
CA GLY A 4 1.05 -17.11 8.60
C GLY A 4 1.53 -16.16 9.68
N ARG A 5 2.77 -15.69 9.55
CA ARG A 5 3.26 -14.58 10.37
C ARG A 5 2.40 -13.37 10.01
N ILE A 6 1.64 -12.86 10.99
CA ILE A 6 1.06 -11.53 10.93
C ILE A 6 2.25 -10.58 10.75
N ARG A 7 2.45 -10.07 9.54
CA ARG A 7 3.53 -9.11 9.24
C ARG A 7 3.10 -7.77 9.79
N SER A 8 3.97 -7.13 10.55
CA SER A 8 3.69 -5.78 11.03
C SER A 8 3.75 -4.76 9.88
N ALA A 9 3.00 -3.66 9.99
CA ALA A 9 3.10 -2.54 9.05
C ALA A 9 4.55 -2.03 8.90
N LYS A 10 5.34 -2.08 10.00
CA LYS A 10 6.77 -1.72 10.01
C LYS A 10 7.61 -2.65 9.13
N GLU A 11 7.38 -3.97 9.22
CA GLU A 11 8.09 -4.95 8.38
C GLU A 11 7.76 -4.76 6.90
N LEU A 12 6.48 -4.55 6.57
CA LEU A 12 6.04 -4.26 5.20
C LEU A 12 6.69 -2.98 4.67
N TYR A 13 6.64 -1.89 5.45
CA TYR A 13 7.28 -0.62 5.11
C TYR A 13 8.78 -0.78 4.83
N LEU A 14 9.51 -1.49 5.70
CA LEU A 14 10.94 -1.76 5.54
C LEU A 14 11.26 -2.52 4.26
N ASN A 15 10.44 -3.53 3.93
CA ASN A 15 10.60 -4.28 2.67
C ASN A 15 10.44 -3.36 1.45
N ALA A 16 9.48 -2.44 1.47
CA ALA A 16 9.29 -1.49 0.37
C ALA A 16 10.41 -0.43 0.30
N GLU A 17 10.95 0.00 1.44
CA GLU A 17 12.11 0.90 1.48
C GLU A 17 13.36 0.23 0.88
N TYR A 18 13.54 -1.07 1.11
CA TYR A 18 14.64 -1.82 0.51
C TYR A 18 14.57 -1.84 -1.02
N ILE A 19 13.38 -2.08 -1.58
CA ILE A 19 13.14 -2.01 -3.02
C ILE A 19 13.52 -0.64 -3.58
N ARG A 20 13.06 0.46 -2.98
CA ARG A 20 13.39 1.82 -3.46
C ARG A 20 14.89 2.09 -3.50
N LYS A 21 15.64 1.56 -2.53
CA LYS A 21 17.10 1.74 -2.45
C LYS A 21 17.85 0.95 -3.53
N ILE A 22 17.40 -0.26 -3.82
CA ILE A 22 17.99 -1.09 -4.89
C ILE A 22 17.71 -0.49 -6.27
N PHE A 23 16.46 -0.10 -6.50
CA PHE A 23 15.97 0.33 -7.80
C PHE A 23 16.01 1.85 -7.93
N SER A 24 17.22 2.41 -7.98
CA SER A 24 17.49 3.85 -7.86
C SER A 24 17.76 4.57 -9.18
N SER A 25 17.84 3.85 -10.31
CA SER A 25 18.02 4.50 -11.63
C SER A 25 16.78 5.31 -12.03
N GLU A 26 16.92 6.32 -12.90
CA GLU A 26 15.77 7.10 -13.39
C GLU A 26 14.70 6.21 -14.03
N SER A 27 15.12 5.20 -14.79
CA SER A 27 14.21 4.25 -15.43
C SER A 27 13.43 3.41 -14.41
N ASP A 28 14.09 3.04 -13.30
CA ASP A 28 13.46 2.29 -12.22
C ASP A 28 12.52 3.19 -11.42
N GLN A 29 12.90 4.42 -11.14
CA GLN A 29 12.06 5.40 -10.45
C GLN A 29 10.77 5.67 -11.24
N LYS A 30 10.84 5.72 -12.58
CA LYS A 30 9.65 5.83 -13.42
C LYS A 30 8.73 4.62 -13.25
N ARG A 31 9.28 3.41 -13.33
CA ARG A 31 8.51 2.17 -13.14
C ARG A 31 7.92 2.07 -11.72
N LEU A 32 8.68 2.43 -10.69
CA LEU A 32 8.21 2.47 -9.31
C LEU A 32 7.08 3.50 -9.13
N SER A 33 7.19 4.68 -9.75
CA SER A 33 6.16 5.71 -9.70
C SER A 33 4.84 5.21 -10.31
N GLU A 34 4.90 4.55 -11.46
CA GLU A 34 3.74 3.90 -12.08
C GLU A 34 3.13 2.84 -11.16
N LEU A 35 3.96 2.03 -10.49
CA LEU A 35 3.49 1.03 -9.52
C LEU A 35 2.83 1.68 -8.29
N TYR A 36 3.38 2.76 -7.74
CA TYR A 36 2.73 3.51 -6.66
C TYR A 36 1.36 4.04 -7.06
N HIS A 37 1.22 4.57 -8.29
CA HIS A 37 -0.06 5.06 -8.80
C HIS A 37 -1.12 3.95 -8.87
N LYS A 38 -0.72 2.76 -9.35
CA LYS A 38 -1.60 1.58 -9.39
C LYS A 38 -2.01 1.12 -7.99
N ILE A 39 -1.07 1.07 -7.04
CA ILE A 39 -1.35 0.72 -5.64
C ILE A 39 -2.30 1.74 -5.00
N LYS A 40 -2.09 3.03 -5.26
CA LYS A 40 -3.00 4.09 -4.82
C LYS A 40 -4.40 3.91 -5.41
N THR A 41 -4.52 3.47 -6.66
CA THR A 41 -5.81 3.16 -7.29
C THR A 41 -6.55 2.05 -6.54
N ILE A 42 -5.86 0.96 -6.18
CA ILE A 42 -6.44 -0.10 -5.34
C ILE A 42 -6.93 0.47 -4.01
N TYR A 43 -6.10 1.27 -3.33
CA TYR A 43 -6.50 1.94 -2.10
C TYR A 43 -7.73 2.82 -2.29
N CYS A 44 -7.81 3.66 -3.33
CA CYS A 44 -8.96 4.52 -3.58
C CYS A 44 -10.25 3.71 -3.78
N ASN A 45 -10.17 2.56 -4.46
CA ASN A 45 -11.32 1.67 -4.63
C ASN A 45 -11.80 1.10 -3.29
N SER A 46 -10.89 0.60 -2.45
CA SER A 46 -11.19 0.11 -1.10
C SER A 46 -11.71 1.24 -0.18
N TYR A 47 -11.10 2.42 -0.25
CA TYR A 47 -11.50 3.57 0.54
C TYR A 47 -12.90 4.06 0.16
N THR A 48 -13.25 4.04 -1.14
CA THR A 48 -14.60 4.35 -1.62
C THR A 48 -15.64 3.41 -0.98
N LYS A 49 -15.37 2.10 -0.94
CA LYS A 49 -16.25 1.15 -0.23
C LYS A 49 -16.34 1.50 1.26
N TYR A 50 -15.23 1.88 1.88
CA TYR A 50 -15.18 2.23 3.30
C TYR A 50 -16.01 3.46 3.64
N VAL A 51 -15.91 4.55 2.88
CA VAL A 51 -16.72 5.76 3.11
C VAL A 51 -18.21 5.54 2.85
N HIS A 52 -18.57 4.57 2.00
CA HIS A 52 -19.95 4.18 1.72
C HIS A 52 -20.42 2.96 2.55
N ASP A 53 -19.81 2.73 3.71
CA ASP A 53 -20.19 1.69 4.69
C ASP A 53 -20.13 0.24 4.20
N GLY A 54 -19.51 -0.02 3.04
CA GLY A 54 -19.19 -1.36 2.55
C GLY A 54 -18.02 -2.01 3.30
N ILE A 55 -17.26 -1.23 4.09
CA ILE A 55 -16.21 -1.70 5.00
C ILE A 55 -16.44 -1.03 6.36
N ALA A 56 -16.42 -1.81 7.44
CA ALA A 56 -16.89 -1.31 8.74
C ALA A 56 -15.88 -0.45 9.52
N ASN A 57 -14.58 -0.71 9.38
CA ASN A 57 -13.53 0.00 10.13
C ASN A 57 -12.19 0.07 9.36
N SER A 58 -11.26 0.87 9.87
CA SER A 58 -9.93 1.11 9.30
C SER A 58 -9.08 -0.16 9.17
N GLY A 59 -9.17 -1.08 10.13
CA GLY A 59 -8.48 -2.37 10.08
C GLY A 59 -8.96 -3.23 8.91
N LEU A 60 -10.27 -3.28 8.68
CA LEU A 60 -10.86 -3.98 7.54
C LEU A 60 -10.58 -3.28 6.21
N LEU A 61 -10.44 -1.95 6.19
CA LEU A 61 -9.98 -1.22 5.01
C LEU A 61 -8.56 -1.66 4.63
N LEU A 62 -7.64 -1.67 5.60
CA LEU A 62 -6.27 -2.11 5.35
C LEU A 62 -6.21 -3.56 4.88
N ALA A 63 -7.03 -4.44 5.47
CA ALA A 63 -7.15 -5.84 5.03
C ALA A 63 -7.63 -5.96 3.58
N ASP A 64 -8.71 -5.26 3.18
CA ASP A 64 -9.22 -5.26 1.80
C ASP A 64 -8.16 -4.74 0.81
N VAL A 65 -7.42 -3.69 1.16
CA VAL A 65 -6.30 -3.20 0.33
C VAL A 65 -5.22 -4.26 0.17
N HIS A 66 -4.80 -4.90 1.26
CA HIS A 66 -3.79 -5.95 1.24
C HIS A 66 -4.21 -7.17 0.42
N GLU A 67 -5.47 -7.60 0.53
CA GLU A 67 -6.03 -8.70 -0.25
C GLU A 67 -6.08 -8.36 -1.74
N ASN A 68 -6.53 -7.16 -2.10
CA ASN A 68 -6.55 -6.72 -3.49
C ASN A 68 -5.13 -6.60 -4.07
N ILE A 69 -4.15 -6.15 -3.28
CA ILE A 69 -2.74 -6.14 -3.72
C ILE A 69 -2.23 -7.56 -4.03
N ILE A 70 -2.56 -8.54 -3.18
CA ILE A 70 -2.17 -9.95 -3.42
C ILE A 70 -2.84 -10.48 -4.69
N LYS A 71 -4.15 -10.20 -4.85
CA LYS A 71 -4.94 -10.66 -6.00
C LYS A 71 -4.41 -10.09 -7.31
N GLU A 72 -4.10 -8.80 -7.33
CA GLU A 72 -3.67 -8.07 -8.53
C GLU A 72 -2.15 -8.14 -8.76
N ASP A 73 -1.38 -8.82 -7.90
CA ASP A 73 0.10 -8.81 -7.87
C ASP A 73 0.72 -9.17 -9.22
N LYS A 74 0.16 -10.16 -9.89
CA LYS A 74 0.67 -10.72 -11.16
C LYS A 74 -0.03 -10.17 -12.40
N ASP A 75 -1.06 -9.34 -12.23
CA ASP A 75 -1.89 -8.81 -13.31
C ASP A 75 -1.76 -7.29 -13.36
N PHE A 76 -2.73 -6.55 -12.81
CA PHE A 76 -2.74 -5.09 -12.85
C PHE A 76 -1.47 -4.47 -12.24
N LEU A 77 -0.96 -5.05 -11.15
CA LEU A 77 0.26 -4.61 -10.47
C LEU A 77 1.55 -5.22 -11.04
N TYR A 78 1.48 -5.93 -12.16
CA TYR A 78 2.68 -6.49 -12.78
C TYR A 78 3.66 -5.39 -13.17
N ILE A 79 4.93 -5.65 -12.91
CA ILE A 79 6.07 -4.80 -13.25
C ILE A 79 7.28 -5.68 -13.52
N LEU A 80 8.12 -5.28 -14.49
CA LEU A 80 9.36 -5.98 -14.81
C LEU A 80 10.50 -5.54 -13.87
N ILE A 81 10.29 -5.71 -12.56
CA ILE A 81 11.31 -5.49 -11.53
C ILE A 81 11.57 -6.85 -10.86
N PRO A 82 12.79 -7.41 -10.96
CA PRO A 82 13.12 -8.68 -10.33
C PRO A 82 12.85 -8.69 -8.83
N PHE A 83 12.38 -9.82 -8.31
CA PHE A 83 12.12 -10.06 -6.87
C PHE A 83 11.02 -9.18 -6.23
N MET A 84 10.37 -8.31 -6.99
CA MET A 84 9.16 -7.62 -6.55
C MET A 84 8.03 -8.62 -6.30
N SER A 85 7.29 -8.44 -5.21
CA SER A 85 6.18 -9.33 -4.82
C SER A 85 5.10 -8.56 -4.08
N ALA A 86 3.95 -9.18 -3.87
CA ALA A 86 2.84 -8.59 -3.13
C ALA A 86 3.25 -8.01 -1.77
N ILE A 87 4.23 -8.62 -1.07
CA ILE A 87 4.73 -8.13 0.23
C ILE A 87 5.33 -6.73 0.11
N HIS A 88 6.16 -6.52 -0.91
CA HIS A 88 6.77 -5.22 -1.17
C HIS A 88 5.69 -4.18 -1.51
N LYS A 89 4.69 -4.58 -2.30
CA LYS A 89 3.57 -3.72 -2.71
C LYS A 89 2.64 -3.36 -1.55
N GLN A 90 2.42 -4.28 -0.62
CA GLN A 90 1.74 -3.98 0.65
C GLN A 90 2.54 -2.98 1.48
N GLY A 91 3.87 -3.07 1.48
CA GLY A 91 4.71 -2.03 2.07
C GLY A 91 4.60 -0.66 1.41
N MET A 92 4.42 -0.63 0.09
CA MET A 92 4.31 0.62 -0.67
C MET A 92 3.09 1.45 -0.29
N ILE A 93 1.95 0.83 0.08
CA ILE A 93 0.80 1.62 0.56
C ILE A 93 1.09 2.29 1.92
N HIS A 94 1.87 1.65 2.78
CA HIS A 94 2.31 2.28 4.04
C HIS A 94 3.28 3.45 3.78
N GLN A 95 4.14 3.35 2.76
CA GLN A 95 4.95 4.50 2.35
C GLN A 95 4.10 5.65 1.83
N LEU A 96 3.10 5.37 0.99
CA LEU A 96 2.17 6.40 0.50
C LEU A 96 1.45 7.12 1.65
N ALA A 97 0.96 6.38 2.65
CA ALA A 97 0.34 6.96 3.83
C ALA A 97 1.29 7.90 4.61
N ASN A 98 2.60 7.67 4.53
CA ASN A 98 3.62 8.48 5.22
C ASN A 98 4.12 9.68 4.42
N ILE A 99 3.86 9.78 3.12
CA ILE A 99 4.29 10.92 2.29
C ILE A 99 3.39 12.14 2.52
N GLU A 100 3.96 13.29 2.83
CA GLU A 100 3.23 14.55 2.92
C GLU A 100 2.62 14.93 1.56
N GLY A 101 1.35 15.33 1.54
CA GLY A 101 0.62 15.66 0.31
C GLY A 101 -0.06 14.47 -0.38
N GLU A 102 0.24 13.23 0.01
CA GLU A 102 -0.50 12.06 -0.46
C GLU A 102 -1.81 11.87 0.32
N ASN A 103 -2.94 11.78 -0.40
CA ASN A 103 -4.28 11.59 0.16
C ASN A 103 -4.58 10.12 0.48
N VAL A 104 -3.73 9.50 1.31
CA VAL A 104 -3.94 8.13 1.81
C VAL A 104 -4.22 8.17 3.31
N TRP A 105 -5.46 7.87 3.67
CA TRP A 105 -6.04 7.97 5.00
C TRP A 105 -6.63 6.64 5.46
N TRP A 106 -6.47 6.30 6.74
CA TRP A 106 -7.06 5.09 7.31
C TRP A 106 -8.42 5.33 7.98
N CYS A 107 -8.77 6.59 8.23
CA CYS A 107 -10.03 7.00 8.84
C CYS A 107 -10.95 7.73 7.85
N LYS A 108 -12.25 7.79 8.18
CA LYS A 108 -13.26 8.51 7.38
C LYS A 108 -13.11 10.04 7.50
N GLU A 109 -12.47 10.51 8.57
CA GLU A 109 -12.26 11.93 8.82
C GLU A 109 -10.95 12.41 8.19
N ALA A 110 -11.00 12.75 6.89
CA ALA A 110 -9.88 13.36 6.17
C ALA A 110 -9.51 14.80 6.65
N ASN A 111 -10.07 15.26 7.79
CA ASN A 111 -9.89 16.62 8.33
C ASN A 111 -9.07 16.70 9.61
N LEU A 112 -8.49 15.60 10.10
CA LEU A 112 -7.54 15.65 11.21
C LEU A 112 -6.14 15.86 10.64
N LYS A 113 -5.49 16.97 11.02
CA LYS A 113 -4.07 17.23 10.74
C LYS A 113 -3.28 15.94 10.93
N LYS A 114 -2.50 15.56 9.92
CA LYS A 114 -1.62 14.37 9.93
C LYS A 114 -0.82 14.37 11.23
N GLY A 115 -1.17 13.45 12.15
CA GLY A 115 -0.69 13.50 13.53
C GLY A 115 -1.46 12.61 14.51
N ILE A 116 -2.63 12.11 14.14
CA ILE A 116 -3.32 11.07 14.91
C ILE A 116 -3.23 9.76 14.14
N SER A 117 -2.38 8.87 14.65
CA SER A 117 -2.36 7.47 14.24
C SER A 117 -3.71 6.86 14.57
N CYS A 118 -4.46 6.43 13.55
CA CYS A 118 -5.52 5.45 13.76
C CYS A 118 -4.87 4.06 13.84
N GLU A 119 -4.13 3.84 14.93
CA GLU A 119 -3.76 2.50 15.42
C GLU A 119 -4.78 2.07 16.48
#